data_AF-A0A7G5BTF3-F1
#
_entry.id   AF-A0A7G5BTF3-F1
#
_cell.length_a   1.000
_cell.length_b   1.000
_cell.length_c   1.000
_cell.angle_alpha   90.00
_cell.angle_beta   90.00
_cell.angle_gamma   90.00
#
_symmetry.space_group_name_H-M   'P 1'
#
loop_
_entity.id
_entity.type
_entity.pdbx_description
1 polymer ?
#
loop_
_entity_poly.entity_id
_entity_poly.type
_entity_poly.pdbx_seq_one_letter_code
_entity_poly.pdbx_strand_id
1 'polypeptide(L)'
;MIEVDQATLLARLWRNKSGWQTAKGKVVVNLWYYFPDNRIRDTHNGQKLLLDCLEDAGIYTNDRYALPRVIDWQIDRTNPRIEMEIYKLQEVAS
;
A
#
# COMPACT_ATOMS: atom_id res chain seq x y z
N MET A 1 -5.08 6.12 11.93
CA MET A 1 -5.99 6.56 10.87
C MET A 1 -5.10 6.92 9.70
N ILE A 2 -5.35 6.40 8.50
CA ILE A 2 -4.54 6.78 7.33
C ILE A 2 -5.00 8.18 6.90
N GLU A 3 -4.06 9.12 6.86
CA GLU A 3 -4.32 10.45 6.31
C GLU A 3 -4.16 10.36 4.79
N VAL A 4 -5.28 10.37 4.06
CA VAL A 4 -5.37 10.11 2.62
C VAL A 4 -4.41 10.97 1.81
N ASP A 5 -4.43 12.29 2.06
CA ASP A 5 -3.60 13.24 1.31
C ASP A 5 -2.11 12.97 1.49
N GLN A 6 -1.69 12.62 2.71
CA GLN A 6 -0.30 12.27 3.00
C GLN A 6 0.10 10.96 2.33
N ALA A 7 -0.76 9.93 2.39
CA ALA A 7 -0.49 8.64 1.77
C ALA A 7 -0.33 8.77 0.24
N THR A 8 -1.24 9.49 -0.41
CA THR A 8 -1.17 9.77 -1.85
C THR A 8 0.07 10.59 -2.21
N LEU A 9 0.42 11.60 -1.42
CA LEU A 9 1.62 12.40 -1.64
C LEU A 9 2.90 11.55 -1.53
N LEU A 10 3.04 10.76 -0.46
CA LEU A 10 4.19 9.88 -0.26
C LEU A 10 4.33 8.85 -1.38
N ALA A 11 3.21 8.26 -1.84
CA ALA A 11 3.20 7.34 -2.96
C ALA A 11 3.64 8.02 -4.27
N ARG A 12 3.20 9.25 -4.53
CA ARG A 12 3.65 10.04 -5.70
C ARG A 12 5.15 10.35 -5.63
N LEU A 13 5.65 10.74 -4.46
CA LEU A 13 7.08 11.00 -4.25
C LEU A 13 7.91 9.73 -4.47
N TRP A 14 7.48 8.60 -3.91
CA TRP A 14 8.12 7.30 -4.13
C TRP A 14 8.12 6.91 -5.61
N ARG A 15 6.99 7.09 -6.31
CA ARG A 15 6.87 6.80 -7.74
C ARG A 15 7.87 7.60 -8.57
N ASN A 16 7.97 8.90 -8.31
CA ASN A 16 8.91 9.78 -9.01
C ASN A 16 10.36 9.37 -8.73
N LYS A 17 10.69 9.07 -7.46
CA LYS A 17 12.05 8.69 -7.05
C LYS A 17 12.48 7.32 -7.61
N SER A 18 11.56 6.36 -7.68
CA SER A 18 11.82 5.00 -8.17
C SER A 18 11.78 4.88 -9.69
N GLY A 19 11.30 5.91 -10.39
CA GLY A 19 11.03 5.83 -11.83
C GLY A 19 9.86 4.90 -12.16
N TRP A 20 8.97 4.65 -11.20
CA TRP A 20 7.86 3.72 -11.38
C TRP A 20 6.87 4.21 -12.44
N GLN A 21 6.65 3.34 -13.43
CA GLN A 21 5.63 3.53 -14.44
C GLN A 21 4.34 2.84 -14.01
N THR A 22 3.23 3.58 -14.06
CA THR A 22 1.88 3.09 -13.76
C THR A 22 1.65 1.72 -14.38
N ALA A 23 1.36 0.75 -13.53
CA ALA A 23 1.14 -0.61 -13.98
C ALA A 23 -0.24 -0.76 -14.63
N LYS A 24 -0.28 -1.45 -15.77
CA LYS A 24 -1.52 -1.85 -16.47
C LYS A 24 -2.01 -3.26 -16.09
N GLY A 25 -1.26 -3.95 -15.23
CA GLY A 25 -1.51 -5.32 -14.82
C GLY A 25 -1.29 -5.49 -13.31
N LYS A 26 -1.33 -6.74 -12.84
CA LYS A 26 -1.29 -7.08 -11.41
C LYS A 26 -0.05 -6.51 -10.71
N VAL A 27 -0.28 -5.85 -9.58
CA VAL A 27 0.75 -5.27 -8.71
C VAL A 27 0.61 -5.90 -7.33
N VAL A 28 1.69 -6.48 -6.83
CA VAL A 28 1.72 -6.95 -5.44
C VAL A 28 2.06 -5.78 -4.53
N VAL A 29 1.29 -5.66 -3.44
CA VAL A 29 1.50 -4.67 -2.39
C VAL A 29 1.67 -5.43 -1.09
N ASN A 30 2.92 -5.66 -0.71
CA ASN A 30 3.26 -6.24 0.58
C ASN A 30 3.12 -5.16 1.66
N LEU A 31 2.44 -5.48 2.76
CA LEU A 31 2.09 -4.53 3.82
C LEU A 31 2.57 -5.05 5.18
N TRP A 32 3.28 -4.20 5.92
CA TRP A 32 3.66 -4.41 7.31
C TRP A 32 3.02 -3.34 8.18
N TYR A 33 2.21 -3.75 9.14
CA TYR A 33 1.48 -2.84 10.01
C TYR A 33 2.19 -2.67 11.36
N TYR A 34 2.42 -1.43 11.76
CA TYR A 34 2.94 -1.09 13.08
C TYR A 34 1.86 -0.27 13.80
N PHE A 35 1.05 -0.93 14.63
CA PHE A 35 -0.09 -0.32 15.29
C PHE A 35 0.29 0.41 16.58
N PRO A 36 -0.35 1.55 16.91
CA PRO A 36 -0.08 2.27 18.16
C PRO A 36 -0.62 1.55 19.41
N ASP A 37 -1.51 0.59 19.24
CA ASP A 37 -2.17 -0.16 20.31
C ASP A 37 -2.73 -1.50 19.80
N ASN A 38 -3.17 -2.35 20.72
CA ASN A 38 -3.81 -3.63 20.41
C ASN A 38 -5.32 -3.53 20.18
N ARG A 39 -5.83 -2.35 19.76
CA ARG A 39 -7.27 -2.20 19.54
C ARG A 39 -7.66 -2.87 18.22
N ILE A 40 -8.72 -3.66 18.27
CA ILE A 40 -9.38 -4.18 17.07
C ILE A 40 -9.95 -2.96 16.33
N ARG A 41 -9.27 -2.55 15.26
CA ARG A 41 -9.75 -1.56 14.31
C ARG A 41 -10.36 -2.30 13.13
N ASP A 42 -11.33 -1.67 12.47
CA ASP A 42 -11.82 -2.14 11.19
C ASP A 42 -10.71 -1.98 10.13
N THR A 43 -9.90 -3.02 9.98
CA THR A 43 -8.75 -3.07 9.08
C THR A 43 -9.20 -3.07 7.62
N HIS A 44 -10.43 -3.47 7.34
CA HIS A 44 -10.96 -3.59 5.98
C HIS A 44 -11.15 -2.22 5.33
N ASN A 45 -11.70 -1.25 6.08
CA ASN A 45 -11.87 0.12 5.58
C ASN A 45 -10.53 0.83 5.39
N GLY A 46 -9.56 0.60 6.28
CA GLY A 46 -8.22 1.17 6.15
C GLY A 46 -7.44 0.62 4.95
N GLN A 47 -7.55 -0.68 4.69
CA GLN A 47 -6.90 -1.30 3.55
C GLN A 47 -7.46 -0.78 2.23
N LYS A 48 -8.79 -0.69 2.10
CA LYS A 48 -9.40 -0.14 0.87
C LYS A 48 -8.94 1.30 0.61
N LEU A 49 -8.99 2.14 1.63
CA LEU A 49 -8.57 3.54 1.52
C LEU A 49 -7.10 3.66 1.09
N LEU A 50 -6.22 2.80 1.59
CA LEU A 50 -4.82 2.76 1.17
C LEU A 50 -4.68 2.41 -0.32
N LEU A 51 -5.45 1.43 -0.80
CA LEU A 51 -5.42 1.02 -2.21
C LEU A 51 -5.93 2.13 -3.14
N ASP A 52 -6.96 2.86 -2.73
CA ASP A 52 -7.48 4.03 -3.45
C ASP A 52 -6.39 5.13 -3.56
N CYS A 53 -5.67 5.40 -2.46
CA CYS A 53 -4.55 6.37 -2.47
C CYS A 53 -3.43 5.98 -3.45
N LEU A 54 -3.12 4.68 -3.56
CA LEU A 54 -2.09 4.18 -4.49
C LEU A 54 -2.57 4.27 -5.95
N GLU A 55 -3.87 4.10 -6.21
CA GLU A 55 -4.49 4.37 -7.52
C GLU A 55 -4.35 5.85 -7.89
N ASP A 56 -4.72 6.76 -6.98
CA ASP A 56 -4.62 8.21 -7.16
C ASP A 56 -3.17 8.71 -7.31
N ALA A 57 -2.21 7.98 -6.76
CA ALA A 57 -0.78 8.20 -6.98
C ALA A 57 -0.29 7.66 -8.33
N GLY A 58 -1.11 6.88 -9.02
CA GLY A 58 -0.83 6.26 -10.32
C GLY A 58 0.17 5.12 -10.23
N ILE A 59 0.13 4.35 -9.14
CA ILE A 59 0.90 3.10 -9.01
C ILE A 59 0.36 2.06 -9.98
N TYR A 60 -0.96 1.95 -10.09
CA TYR A 60 -1.69 1.13 -11.06
C TYR A 60 -2.88 1.91 -11.59
N THR A 61 -3.44 1.48 -12.73
CA THR A 61 -4.58 2.17 -13.37
C THR A 61 -5.93 1.90 -12.71
N ASN A 62 -6.03 0.86 -11.88
CA ASN A 62 -7.25 0.47 -11.20
C ASN A 62 -6.92 -0.44 -10.01
N ASP A 63 -7.55 -0.21 -8.85
CA ASP A 63 -7.42 -0.99 -7.62
C ASP A 63 -7.63 -2.50 -7.79
N ARG A 64 -8.42 -2.95 -8.78
CA ARG A 64 -8.57 -4.39 -9.10
C ARG A 64 -7.27 -5.11 -9.42
N TYR A 65 -6.24 -4.37 -9.85
CA TYR A 65 -4.92 -4.92 -10.12
C TYR A 65 -4.04 -5.01 -8.87
N ALA A 66 -4.43 -4.37 -7.79
CA ALA A 66 -3.74 -4.46 -6.53
C ALA A 66 -3.96 -5.84 -5.90
N LEU A 67 -2.85 -6.49 -5.54
CA LEU A 67 -2.82 -7.73 -4.80
C LEU A 67 -2.24 -7.43 -3.41
N PRO A 68 -3.04 -6.88 -2.48
CA PRO A 68 -2.58 -6.57 -1.14
C PRO A 68 -2.25 -7.86 -0.38
N ARG A 69 -1.12 -7.87 0.30
CA ARG A 69 -0.66 -8.97 1.15
C ARG A 69 -0.23 -8.41 2.48
N VAL A 70 -0.98 -8.74 3.54
CA VAL A 70 -0.53 -8.47 4.91
C VAL A 70 0.57 -9.48 5.22
N ILE A 71 1.80 -9.00 5.37
CA ILE A 71 2.96 -9.86 5.65
C ILE A 71 3.13 -10.06 7.15
N ASP A 72 3.06 -8.97 7.92
CA ASP A 72 3.17 -9.01 9.37
C ASP A 72 2.44 -7.81 10.01
N TRP A 73 2.17 -7.91 11.31
CA TRP A 73 1.67 -6.82 12.11
C TRP A 73 2.26 -6.87 13.52
N GLN A 74 2.64 -5.70 14.02
CA GLN A 74 3.24 -5.54 15.36
C GLN A 74 2.69 -4.29 16.04
N ILE A 75 2.88 -4.19 17.35
CA ILE A 75 2.53 -2.98 18.11
C ILE A 75 3.79 -2.12 18.25
N ASP A 76 3.78 -0.93 17.67
CA ASP A 76 4.80 0.11 17.84
C ASP A 76 4.11 1.37 18.35
N ARG A 77 4.18 1.58 19.67
CA ARG A 77 3.56 2.75 20.32
C ARG A 77 4.36 4.04 20.10
N THR A 78 5.63 3.92 19.70
CA THR A 78 6.54 5.04 19.57
C THR A 78 6.49 5.62 18.16
N ASN A 79 6.37 4.77 17.14
CA ASN A 79 6.32 5.19 15.74
C ASN A 79 5.34 4.33 14.91
N PRO A 80 4.02 4.50 15.11
CA PRO A 80 3.00 3.75 14.37
C PRO A 80 3.02 4.13 12.88
N ARG A 81 3.08 3.13 12.01
CA ARG A 81 3.24 3.33 10.56
C ARG A 81 2.77 2.12 9.77
N ILE A 82 2.70 2.30 8.46
CA ILE A 82 2.54 1.21 7.51
C ILE A 82 3.77 1.24 6.61
N GLU A 83 4.49 0.14 6.56
CA GLU A 83 5.55 -0.06 5.58
C GLU A 83 5.00 -0.86 4.42
N MET A 84 5.47 -0.55 3.23
CA MET A 84 5.00 -1.21 2.02
C MET A 84 6.12 -1.46 1.02
N GLU A 85 5.99 -2.58 0.32
CA GLU A 85 6.82 -2.93 -0.82
C GLU A 85 5.91 -3.21 -2.01
N ILE A 86 6.25 -2.64 -3.16
CA ILE A 86 5.41 -2.66 -4.36
C ILE A 86 6.23 -3.19 -5.53
N TYR A 87 5.70 -4.20 -6.21
CA TYR A 87 6.29 -4.74 -7.43
C TYR A 87 5.23 -5.28 -8.38
N LYS A 88 5.56 -5.28 -9.68
CA LYS A 88 4.71 -5.87 -10.71
C LYS A 88 4.76 -7.39 -10.57
N LEU A 89 3.60 -8.06 -10.55
CA LEU A 89 3.57 -9.51 -10.57
C LEU A 89 4.15 -9.96 -11.92
N GLN A 90 5.30 -10.62 -11.89
CA GLN A 90 5.83 -11.26 -13.08
C GLN A 90 4.96 -12.47 -13.38
N GLU A 91 4.39 -12.51 -14.58
CA GLU A 91 3.77 -13.74 -15.08
C GLU A 91 4.91 -14.74 -15.27
N VAL A 92 4.92 -15.79 -14.45
CA VAL A 92 5.76 -16.95 -14.72
C VAL A 92 5.12 -17.62 -15.92
N ALA A 93 5.80 -17.58 -17.07
CA ALA A 93 5.40 -18.36 -18.24
C ALA A 93 5.42 -19.85 -17.82
N SER A 94 4.23 -20.42 -17.71
CA SER A 94 3.99 -21.85 -17.45
C SER A 94 4.15 -22.68 -18.71
#